data_AF-A0A645BQ22-F1
#
_entry.id   AF-A0A645BQ22-F1
#
_cell.length_a   1.000
_cell.length_b   1.000
_cell.length_c   1.000
_cell.angle_alpha   90.00
_cell.angle_beta   90.00
_cell.angle_gamma   90.00
#
_symmetry.space_group_name_H-M   'P 1'
#
loop_
_entity.id
_entity.type
_entity.pdbx_description
1 polymer ?
#
loop_
_entity_poly.entity_id
_entity_poly.type
_entity_poly.pdbx_seq_one_letter_code
_entity_poly.pdbx_strand_id
1 'polypeptide(L)'
;MYCYFDMDEPHFGFHLSYLESGKIEDCVTHIVRSGSMVQAPKGYHPTVSSPGSVNAYLWILVSFTPKSRRYDLAVPDPAYIP
;
A
#
# COMPACT_ATOMS: atom_id res chain seq x y z
N MET A 1 0.27 6.95 -4.25
CA MET A 1 1.61 6.43 -4.63
C MET A 1 2.40 6.19 -3.35
N TYR A 2 3.20 5.13 -3.31
CA TYR A 2 4.08 4.77 -2.20
C TYR A 2 5.53 4.82 -2.69
N CYS A 3 6.40 5.49 -1.95
CA CYS A 3 7.84 5.59 -2.20
C CYS A 3 8.57 4.96 -1.02
N TYR A 4 9.20 3.80 -1.22
CA TYR A 4 9.89 3.04 -0.18
C TYR A 4 11.34 3.51 -0.02
N PHE A 5 11.80 3.63 1.23
CA PHE A 5 13.13 4.12 1.60
C PHE A 5 13.59 3.46 2.91
N ASP A 6 14.88 3.58 3.26
CA ASP A 6 15.46 3.05 4.51
C ASP A 6 15.21 1.53 4.72
N MET A 7 15.26 0.79 3.62
CA MET A 7 15.09 -0.65 3.53
C MET A 7 16.16 -1.21 2.58
N ASP A 8 17.43 -1.04 2.95
CA ASP A 8 18.56 -1.51 2.14
C ASP A 8 18.64 -3.04 2.14
N GLU A 9 19.23 -3.61 1.10
CA GLU A 9 19.37 -5.07 1.00
C GLU A 9 20.12 -5.63 2.22
N PRO A 10 19.67 -6.78 2.78
CA PRO A 10 18.67 -7.72 2.26
C PRO A 10 17.22 -7.44 2.72
N HIS A 11 16.93 -6.29 3.31
CA HIS A 11 15.59 -5.97 3.81
C HIS A 11 14.61 -5.70 2.66
N PHE A 12 13.36 -6.16 2.81
CA PHE A 12 12.31 -5.93 1.83
C PHE A 12 10.92 -5.99 2.48
N GLY A 13 9.91 -5.59 1.72
CA GLY A 13 8.51 -5.74 2.08
C GLY A 13 7.69 -6.23 0.91
N PHE A 14 6.40 -6.41 1.17
CA PHE A 14 5.41 -6.70 0.16
C PHE A 14 4.37 -5.58 0.12
N HIS A 15 4.13 -5.05 -1.07
CA HIS A 15 2.98 -4.19 -1.37
C HIS A 15 1.95 -5.03 -2.11
N LEU A 16 0.79 -5.22 -1.51
CA LEU A 16 -0.29 -6.03 -2.09
C LEU A 16 -1.33 -5.10 -2.71
N SER A 17 -2.05 -5.56 -3.73
CA SER A 17 -3.16 -4.81 -4.34
C SER A 17 -4.26 -5.76 -4.77
N TYR A 18 -5.49 -5.51 -4.30
CA TYR A 18 -6.66 -6.32 -4.62
C TYR A 18 -7.93 -5.47 -4.68
N LEU A 19 -8.94 -5.93 -5.41
CA LEU A 19 -10.12 -5.12 -5.76
C LEU A 19 -11.38 -5.45 -4.95
N GLU A 20 -11.54 -6.72 -4.59
CA GLU A 20 -12.76 -7.24 -3.99
C GLU A 20 -12.56 -7.51 -2.49
N SER A 21 -13.58 -7.22 -1.69
CA SER A 21 -13.51 -7.40 -0.23
C SER A 21 -13.21 -8.86 0.13
N GLY A 22 -12.21 -9.07 1.00
CA GLY A 22 -11.80 -10.40 1.43
C GLY A 22 -11.10 -11.27 0.37
N LYS A 23 -10.93 -10.77 -0.87
CA LYS A 23 -10.30 -11.49 -1.99
C LYS A 23 -8.80 -11.27 -2.04
N ILE A 24 -8.13 -11.56 -0.93
CA ILE A 24 -6.68 -11.40 -0.83
C ILE A 24 -5.94 -12.42 -1.70
N GLU A 25 -6.54 -13.57 -1.98
CA GLU A 25 -6.00 -14.62 -2.86
C GLU A 25 -5.81 -14.15 -4.30
N ASP A 26 -6.60 -13.17 -4.75
CA ASP A 26 -6.55 -12.60 -6.10
C ASP A 26 -5.60 -11.38 -6.19
N CYS A 27 -4.81 -11.12 -5.14
CA CYS A 27 -3.97 -9.93 -5.08
C CYS A 27 -2.77 -10.00 -6.04
N VAL A 28 -2.37 -8.82 -6.53
CA VAL A 28 -1.05 -8.61 -7.12
C VAL A 28 -0.08 -8.22 -6.01
N THR A 29 1.07 -8.88 -5.96
CA THR A 29 2.11 -8.63 -4.94
C THR A 29 3.37 -8.07 -5.58
N HIS A 30 3.89 -6.98 -5.03
CA HIS A 30 5.17 -6.39 -5.39
C HIS A 30 6.17 -6.52 -4.24
N ILE A 31 7.36 -7.04 -4.51
CA ILE A 31 8.50 -6.96 -3.59
C ILE A 31 9.05 -5.53 -3.65
N VAL A 32 9.20 -4.89 -2.48
CA VAL A 32 9.62 -3.49 -2.36
C VAL A 32 10.80 -3.34 -1.41
N ARG A 33 11.69 -2.39 -1.71
CA ARG A 33 12.89 -2.01 -0.94
C ARG A 33 13.23 -0.53 -1.17
N SER A 34 14.31 -0.02 -0.57
CA SER A 34 14.82 1.34 -0.84
C SER A 34 14.81 1.66 -2.35
N GLY A 35 14.16 2.76 -2.73
CA GLY A 35 14.05 3.21 -4.12
C GLY A 35 12.88 2.63 -4.93
N SER A 36 12.10 1.70 -4.35
CA SER A 36 10.90 1.17 -5.00
C SER A 36 9.75 2.17 -4.96
N MET A 37 8.97 2.25 -6.03
CA MET A 37 7.77 3.07 -6.11
C MET A 37 6.58 2.26 -6.61
N VAL A 38 5.44 2.35 -5.92
CA VAL A 38 4.20 1.64 -6.28
C VAL A 38 3.04 2.60 -6.43
N GLN A 39 2.30 2.46 -7.52
CA GLN A 39 1.06 3.19 -7.77
C GLN A 39 -0.13 2.34 -7.36
N ALA A 40 -1.01 2.88 -6.52
CA ALA A 40 -2.25 2.26 -6.09
C ALA A 40 -3.44 3.07 -6.66
N PRO A 41 -3.88 2.80 -7.91
CA PRO A 41 -4.90 3.61 -8.58
C PRO A 41 -6.33 3.32 -8.06
N LYS A 42 -6.59 2.09 -7.61
CA LYS A 42 -7.87 1.64 -7.07
C LYS A 42 -7.66 0.39 -6.22
N GLY A 43 -8.58 0.17 -5.28
CA GLY A 43 -8.66 -1.06 -4.50
C GLY A 43 -7.95 -0.94 -3.16
N TYR A 44 -7.87 -2.07 -2.48
CA TYR A 44 -7.19 -2.21 -1.19
C TYR A 44 -5.71 -2.48 -1.43
N HIS A 45 -4.85 -1.89 -0.61
CA HIS A 45 -3.41 -1.89 -0.84
C HIS A 45 -2.61 -1.96 0.47
N PRO A 46 -2.70 -3.07 1.23
CA PRO A 46 -1.97 -3.25 2.47
C PRO A 46 -0.47 -3.49 2.20
N THR A 47 0.33 -3.23 3.22
CA THR A 47 1.78 -3.45 3.19
C THR A 47 2.19 -4.32 4.36
N VAL A 48 3.12 -5.25 4.15
CA VAL A 48 3.72 -6.06 5.21
C VAL A 48 5.25 -6.09 5.03
N SER A 49 6.00 -6.04 6.13
CA SER A 49 7.47 -6.09 6.10
C SER A 49 7.98 -7.53 6.18
N SER A 50 9.17 -7.78 5.64
CA SER A 50 9.85 -9.05 5.87
C SER A 50 10.27 -9.18 7.33
N PRO A 51 10.46 -10.40 7.86
CA PRO A 51 10.97 -10.61 9.22
C PRO A 51 12.26 -9.83 9.49
N GLY A 52 12.36 -9.25 10.69
CA GLY A 52 13.53 -8.46 11.10
C GLY A 52 13.69 -7.11 10.38
N SER A 53 12.67 -6.65 9.65
CA SER A 53 12.67 -5.35 8.96
C SER A 53 11.43 -4.52 9.29
N VAL A 54 11.49 -3.24 8.97
CA VAL A 54 10.37 -2.31 9.04
C VAL A 54 10.13 -1.76 7.63
N ASN A 55 8.88 -1.75 7.19
CA ASN A 55 8.52 -1.03 5.98
C ASN A 55 8.60 0.47 6.24
N ALA A 56 9.52 1.16 5.59
CA ALA A 56 9.60 2.61 5.60
C ALA A 56 9.18 3.17 4.23
N TYR A 57 8.17 4.03 4.22
CA TYR A 57 7.66 4.63 3.00
C TYR A 57 6.99 5.98 3.23
N LEU A 58 7.04 6.82 2.19
CA LEU A 58 6.24 8.03 2.04
C LEU A 58 5.09 7.70 1.10
N TRP A 59 3.86 7.96 1.53
CA TRP A 59 2.70 7.88 0.64
C TRP A 59 2.18 9.27 0.30
N ILE A 60 1.76 9.43 -0.95
CA ILE A 60 1.24 10.68 -1.50
C ILE A 60 -0.08 10.36 -2.21
N LEU A 61 -1.14 11.07 -1.81
CA LEU A 61 -2.44 11.08 -2.49
C LEU A 61 -2.67 12.46 -3.10
N VAL A 62 -3.15 12.48 -4.34
CA VAL A 62 -3.45 13.70 -5.09
C VAL A 62 -4.86 13.55 -5.67
N SER A 63 -5.62 14.64 -5.72
CA SER A 63 -6.92 14.68 -6.35
C SER A 63 -7.08 15.88 -7.27
N PHE A 64 -7.90 15.74 -8.30
CA PHE A 64 -8.19 16.79 -9.28
C PHE A 64 -8.99 17.96 -8.69
N THR A 65 -9.71 17.75 -7.60
CA THR A 65 -10.53 18.80 -6.96
C THR A 65 -10.15 19.00 -5.51
N PRO A 66 -10.27 20.23 -4.97
CA PRO A 66 -10.09 20.48 -3.54
C PRO A 66 -11.06 19.69 -2.66
N LYS A 67 -12.31 19.48 -3.12
CA LYS A 67 -13.32 18.71 -2.39
C LYS A 67 -12.91 17.27 -2.13
N SER A 68 -12.13 16.67 -3.03
CA SER A 68 -11.62 15.30 -2.92
C SER A 68 -10.31 15.17 -2.14
N ARG A 69 -9.64 16.27 -1.74
CA ARG A 69 -8.39 16.25 -0.96
C ARG A 69 -8.65 15.97 0.52
N ARG A 70 -9.22 14.80 0.82
CA ARG A 70 -9.63 14.42 2.16
C ARG A 70 -9.47 12.92 2.36
N TYR A 71 -9.07 12.51 3.57
CA TYR A 71 -8.83 11.11 3.90
C TYR A 71 -10.08 10.36 4.36
N ASP A 72 -11.12 11.07 4.79
CA ASP A 72 -12.42 10.52 5.23
C ASP A 72 -13.19 9.79 4.11
N LEU A 73 -12.71 9.89 2.87
CA LEU A 73 -13.29 9.21 1.71
C LEU A 73 -12.83 7.75 1.58
N ALA A 74 -11.79 7.34 2.29
CA ALA A 74 -11.31 5.97 2.26
C ALA A 74 -12.33 5.03 2.94
N VAL A 75 -12.69 3.95 2.26
CA VAL A 75 -13.60 2.93 2.80
C VAL A 75 -12.76 1.71 3.21
N PRO A 76 -12.79 1.30 4.48
CA PRO A 76 -12.09 0.09 4.93
C PRO A 76 -12.71 -1.16 4.31
N ASP A 77 -11.90 -2.21 4.16
CA ASP A 77 -12.38 -3.51 3.66
C ASP A 77 -13.30 -4.16 4.71
N PRO A 78 -14.60 -4.35 4.42
CA PRO A 78 -15.56 -4.83 5.42
C PRO A 78 -15.27 -6.25 5.92
N ALA A 79 -14.49 -7.05 5.19
CA ALA A 79 -14.09 -8.39 5.64
C ALA A 79 -13.10 -8.37 6.82
N TYR A 80 -12.43 -7.23 7.07
CA TYR A 80 -11.38 -7.09 8.07
C TYR A 80 -11.67 -5.98 9.11
N ILE A 81 -12.91 -5.50 9.17
CA ILE A 81 -13.38 -4.61 10.23
C ILE A 81 -13.82 -5.47 11.43
N PRO A 82 -13.45 -5.12 12.68
CA PRO A 82 -13.89 -5.82 13.89
C PRO A 82 -15.41 -5.87 14.08
#